data_AF-A0A821XEF4-F1
#
_entry.id   AF-A0A821XEF4-F1
#
_cell.length_a   1.000
_cell.length_b   1.000
_cell.length_c   1.000
_cell.angle_alpha   90.00
_cell.angle_beta   90.00
_cell.angle_gamma   90.00
#
_symmetry.space_group_name_H-M   'P 1'
#
loop_
_entity.id
_entity.type
_entity.pdbx_description
1 polymer ?
#
loop_
_entity_poly.entity_id
_entity_poly.type
_entity_poly.pdbx_seq_one_letter_code
_entity_poly.pdbx_strand_id
1 'polypeptide(L)'
;EAEIDWSAIDTVPELLDPALSSNGDHPNLLVDALREAALNGSNHPIDDGIARGNDALTLLENRATYTLFIHELHRLQSFLKQRLNEYHVNETILMTFIMQNAPTSIQKINENDLKTYLKNVDSIFQSISHRQLDRLFSMRDSYKFVDRLINCFQQKKLSIERNRFQEKELEEKASSSLTEEQQLKEKLNLLISYTKQLKEQVAKEISVKKCQNRRINIMGEINTL
;
A
#
# COMPACT_ATOMS: atom_id res chain seq x y z
N GLU A 1 29.49 0.66 3.09
CA GLU A 1 28.12 0.57 2.55
C GLU A 1 27.17 0.93 3.69
N ALA A 2 26.40 2.00 3.56
CA ALA A 2 25.39 2.37 4.55
C ALA A 2 24.05 1.94 3.96
N GLU A 3 23.54 0.80 4.42
CA GLU A 3 22.26 0.25 4.01
C GLU A 3 21.16 1.15 4.58
N ILE A 4 20.46 1.87 3.70
CA ILE A 4 19.33 2.70 4.10
C ILE A 4 18.17 1.75 4.45
N ASP A 5 17.80 1.74 5.72
CA ASP A 5 16.68 0.95 6.23
C ASP A 5 15.34 1.52 5.73
N TRP A 6 14.75 0.85 4.75
CA TRP A 6 13.45 1.18 4.16
C TRP A 6 12.27 0.57 4.92
N SER A 7 12.50 -0.20 5.99
CA SER A 7 11.44 -0.92 6.72
C SER A 7 10.43 0.00 7.43
N ALA A 8 10.75 1.28 7.59
CA ALA A 8 9.88 2.26 8.25
C ALA A 8 8.78 2.88 7.33
N ILE A 9 8.80 2.62 6.01
CA ILE A 9 7.86 3.24 5.06
C ILE A 9 6.58 2.41 4.84
N ASP A 10 6.63 1.10 5.07
CA ASP A 10 5.48 0.21 4.82
C ASP A 10 4.63 -0.10 6.06
N THR A 11 5.05 0.30 7.25
CA THR A 11 4.16 0.26 8.41
C THR A 11 3.24 1.48 8.40
N VAL A 12 2.24 1.46 7.52
CA VAL A 12 0.95 2.05 7.86
C VAL A 12 0.48 1.28 9.10
N PRO A 13 0.34 1.91 10.28
CA PRO A 13 -0.15 1.18 11.44
C PRO A 13 -1.55 0.67 11.11
N GLU A 14 -1.66 -0.64 10.93
CA GLU A 14 -2.90 -1.39 11.03
C GLU A 14 -3.44 -1.14 12.45
N LEU A 15 -4.34 -0.17 12.58
CA LEU A 15 -4.91 0.20 13.87
C LEU A 15 -6.37 -0.24 13.94
N LEU A 16 -6.52 -1.57 14.06
CA LEU A 16 -7.52 -2.16 14.94
C LEU A 16 -6.81 -2.42 16.28
N ASP A 17 -7.13 -1.65 17.32
CA ASP A 17 -7.80 -2.22 18.50
C ASP A 17 -8.24 -1.17 19.52
N PRO A 18 -9.31 -1.46 20.29
CA PRO A 18 -9.94 -0.56 21.24
C PRO A 18 -9.36 -0.74 22.66
N ALA A 19 -9.45 0.35 23.43
CA ALA A 19 -9.36 0.42 24.90
C ALA A 19 -8.03 0.92 25.53
N LEU A 20 -8.27 1.76 26.55
CA LEU A 20 -7.38 2.25 27.62
C LEU A 20 -6.39 3.35 27.18
N SER A 21 -6.22 4.49 27.86
CA SER A 21 -6.52 4.91 29.23
C SER A 21 -6.42 6.45 29.25
N SER A 22 -7.44 7.17 29.72
CA SER A 22 -7.53 7.79 31.05
C SER A 22 -6.52 8.90 31.36
N ASN A 23 -7.12 10.03 31.76
CA ASN A 23 -6.66 11.13 32.63
C ASN A 23 -5.91 12.30 32.01
N GLY A 24 -6.54 13.48 32.11
CA GLY A 24 -5.91 14.79 31.95
C GLY A 24 -6.86 15.89 31.49
N ASP A 25 -7.70 16.37 32.41
CA ASP A 25 -8.23 17.75 32.48
C ASP A 25 -9.38 18.20 31.54
N HIS A 26 -10.60 18.09 32.06
CA HIS A 26 -11.77 18.91 31.68
C HIS A 26 -11.71 20.27 32.43
N PRO A 27 -12.31 21.38 31.94
CA PRO A 27 -13.63 21.37 31.35
C PRO A 27 -13.88 22.39 30.23
N ASN A 28 -14.26 21.91 29.04
CA ASN A 28 -15.06 22.72 28.11
C ASN A 28 -16.55 22.60 28.48
N LEU A 29 -16.88 22.84 29.75
CA LEU A 29 -18.25 22.73 30.28
C LEU A 29 -19.22 23.63 29.49
N LEU A 30 -18.72 24.73 28.92
CA LEU A 30 -19.54 25.65 28.14
C LEU A 30 -19.86 25.11 26.74
N VAL A 31 -18.92 24.39 26.12
CA VAL A 31 -19.13 23.81 24.77
C VAL A 31 -19.95 22.54 24.86
N ASP A 32 -19.74 21.75 25.92
CA ASP A 32 -20.54 20.55 26.18
C ASP A 32 -21.95 20.92 26.67
N ALA A 33 -22.12 21.96 27.51
CA ALA A 33 -23.45 22.44 27.91
C ALA A 33 -24.22 23.13 26.78
N LEU A 34 -23.53 23.85 25.87
CA LEU A 34 -24.19 24.40 24.67
C LEU A 34 -24.59 23.29 23.69
N ARG A 35 -23.81 22.21 23.62
CA ARG A 35 -24.14 21.03 22.81
C ARG A 35 -25.29 20.23 23.42
N GLU A 36 -25.34 20.06 24.74
CA GLU A 36 -26.47 19.44 25.45
C GLU A 36 -27.73 20.31 25.40
N ALA A 37 -27.61 21.64 25.49
CA ALA A 37 -28.74 22.56 25.35
C ALA A 37 -29.31 22.57 23.92
N ALA A 38 -28.46 22.40 22.90
CA ALA A 38 -28.90 22.24 21.51
C ALA A 38 -29.59 20.89 21.24
N LEU A 39 -29.29 19.86 22.04
CA LEU A 39 -29.93 18.53 21.95
C LEU A 39 -31.21 18.43 22.81
N ASN A 40 -31.38 19.30 23.80
CA ASN A 40 -32.56 19.34 24.70
C ASN A 40 -33.66 20.31 24.23
N GLY A 41 -33.50 20.93 23.07
CA GLY A 41 -34.54 21.70 22.39
C GLY A 41 -35.65 20.79 21.87
N SER A 42 -36.63 20.51 22.74
CA SER A 42 -37.94 19.92 22.43
C SER A 42 -37.91 18.63 21.58
N ASN A 43 -37.69 17.48 22.24
CA ASN A 43 -38.07 16.17 21.73
C ASN A 43 -39.61 16.00 21.76
N HIS A 44 -40.32 16.85 21.02
CA HIS A 44 -41.66 16.56 20.56
C HIS A 44 -41.53 16.35 19.05
N PRO A 45 -41.93 15.21 18.46
CA PRO A 45 -41.97 15.07 17.01
C PRO A 45 -43.04 16.04 16.53
N ILE A 46 -42.62 17.24 16.15
CA ILE A 46 -43.43 18.09 15.29
C ILE A 46 -43.31 17.42 13.92
N ASP A 47 -44.40 16.80 13.48
CA ASP A 47 -44.54 16.16 12.17
C ASP A 47 -44.61 17.23 11.07
N ASP A 48 -43.53 18.01 10.96
CA ASP A 48 -43.36 19.04 9.94
C ASP A 48 -42.87 18.43 8.62
N GLY A 49 -42.68 17.10 8.55
CA GLY A 49 -42.09 16.41 7.40
C GLY A 49 -40.62 16.75 7.12
N ILE A 50 -39.95 17.46 8.03
CA ILE A 50 -38.56 17.91 7.88
C ILE A 50 -37.65 17.02 8.73
N ALA A 51 -36.88 16.16 8.09
CA ALA A 51 -35.84 15.39 8.75
C ALA A 51 -34.70 16.32 9.22
N ARG A 52 -34.30 16.23 10.49
CA ARG A 52 -33.22 17.03 11.09
C ARG A 52 -32.15 16.15 11.72
N GLY A 53 -30.90 16.58 11.66
CA GLY A 53 -29.78 15.86 12.28
C GLY A 53 -29.49 14.54 11.57
N ASN A 54 -29.47 13.44 12.32
CA ASN A 54 -29.15 12.10 11.80
C ASN A 54 -30.20 11.56 10.82
N ASP A 55 -31.45 12.01 10.94
CA ASP A 55 -32.54 11.58 10.06
C ASP A 55 -32.48 12.26 8.68
N ALA A 56 -31.70 13.35 8.55
CA ALA A 56 -31.45 14.01 7.27
C ALA A 56 -30.33 13.35 6.46
N LEU A 57 -29.57 12.44 7.08
CA LEU A 57 -28.46 11.74 6.43
C LEU A 57 -28.98 10.63 5.53
N THR A 58 -28.39 10.49 4.34
CA THR A 58 -28.73 9.37 3.45
C THR A 58 -28.29 8.02 4.05
N LEU A 59 -28.86 6.90 3.57
CA LEU A 59 -28.62 5.55 4.12
C LEU A 59 -27.13 5.17 4.23
N LEU A 60 -26.28 5.71 3.35
CA LEU A 60 -24.83 5.46 3.34
C LEU A 60 -24.04 6.47 4.16
N GLU A 61 -24.62 7.62 4.46
CA GLU A 61 -23.98 8.70 5.21
C GLU A 61 -24.09 8.51 6.72
N ASN A 62 -25.16 7.90 7.20
CA ASN A 62 -25.28 7.56 8.60
C ASN A 62 -24.48 6.27 8.87
N ARG A 63 -23.50 6.33 9.78
CA ARG A 63 -22.63 5.19 10.12
C ARG A 63 -23.43 3.98 10.59
N ALA A 64 -24.51 4.18 11.35
CA ALA A 64 -25.33 3.08 11.87
C ALA A 64 -26.06 2.33 10.75
N THR A 65 -26.68 3.06 9.82
CA THR A 65 -27.40 2.47 8.69
C THR A 65 -26.44 1.87 7.67
N TYR A 66 -25.29 2.51 7.44
CA TYR A 66 -24.23 1.98 6.58
C TYR A 66 -23.74 0.62 7.09
N THR A 67 -23.42 0.51 8.39
CA THR A 67 -22.97 -0.75 8.99
C THR A 67 -24.03 -1.84 8.86
N LEU A 68 -25.30 -1.52 9.15
CA LEU A 68 -26.41 -2.46 8.98
C LEU A 68 -26.54 -2.92 7.52
N PHE A 69 -26.49 -1.98 6.58
CA PHE A 69 -26.57 -2.27 5.16
C PHE A 69 -25.45 -3.20 4.68
N ILE A 70 -24.20 -2.95 5.11
CA ILE A 70 -23.06 -3.82 4.81
C ILE A 70 -23.22 -5.21 5.43
N HIS A 71 -23.71 -5.31 6.66
CA HIS A 71 -23.98 -6.61 7.29
C HIS A 71 -25.03 -7.41 6.53
N GLU A 72 -26.12 -6.77 6.09
CA GLU A 72 -27.16 -7.43 5.32
C GLU A 72 -26.67 -7.86 3.93
N LEU A 73 -25.81 -7.06 3.28
CA LEU A 73 -25.15 -7.47 2.04
C LEU A 73 -24.23 -8.68 2.24
N HIS A 74 -23.44 -8.71 3.32
CA HIS A 74 -22.63 -9.89 3.64
C HIS A 74 -23.47 -11.12 3.94
N ARG A 75 -24.58 -10.95 4.66
CA ARG A 75 -25.54 -12.03 4.93
C ARG A 75 -26.10 -12.59 3.63
N LEU A 76 -26.51 -11.72 2.71
CA LEU A 76 -27.01 -12.12 1.39
C LEU A 76 -25.94 -12.85 0.57
N GLN A 77 -24.70 -12.36 0.57
CA GLN A 77 -23.59 -12.99 -0.13
C GLN A 77 -23.31 -14.41 0.40
N SER A 78 -23.27 -14.57 1.73
CA SER A 78 -23.10 -15.87 2.38
C SER A 78 -24.25 -16.82 2.07
N PHE A 79 -25.49 -16.32 2.10
CA PHE A 79 -26.66 -17.10 1.72
C PHE A 79 -26.57 -17.60 0.27
N LEU A 80 -26.21 -16.74 -0.68
CA LEU A 80 -26.08 -17.12 -2.09
C LEU A 80 -24.96 -18.13 -2.32
N LYS A 81 -23.81 -17.97 -1.64
CA LYS A 81 -22.70 -18.93 -1.69
C LYS A 81 -23.11 -20.30 -1.14
N GLN A 82 -23.80 -20.30 -0.01
CA GLN A 82 -24.32 -21.53 0.59
C GLN A 82 -25.32 -22.21 -0.35
N ARG A 83 -26.26 -21.45 -0.94
CA ARG A 83 -27.25 -21.99 -1.89
C ARG A 83 -26.61 -22.58 -3.14
N LEU A 84 -25.57 -21.94 -3.67
CA LEU A 84 -24.79 -22.45 -4.79
C LEU A 84 -24.06 -23.75 -4.42
N ASN A 85 -23.48 -23.83 -3.22
CA ASN A 85 -22.84 -25.05 -2.74
C ASN A 85 -23.86 -26.19 -2.53
N GLU A 86 -25.02 -25.89 -1.94
CA GLU A 86 -26.13 -26.85 -1.83
C GLU A 86 -26.55 -27.36 -3.21
N TYR A 87 -26.60 -26.48 -4.22
CA TYR A 87 -26.91 -26.87 -5.59
C TYR A 87 -25.92 -27.89 -6.17
N HIS A 88 -24.62 -27.73 -5.89
CA HIS A 88 -23.57 -28.66 -6.32
C HIS A 88 -23.56 -29.98 -5.54
N VAL A 89 -24.04 -29.99 -4.30
CA VAL A 89 -24.06 -31.17 -3.40
C VAL A 89 -25.36 -31.98 -3.54
N ASN A 90 -26.32 -31.54 -4.37
CA ASN A 90 -27.65 -32.12 -4.53
C ASN A 90 -27.67 -33.57 -5.08
N GLU A 91 -27.53 -34.55 -4.18
CA GLU A 91 -28.01 -35.93 -4.37
C GLU A 91 -29.06 -36.35 -3.32
N THR A 92 -29.43 -35.47 -2.37
CA THR A 92 -30.29 -35.87 -1.24
C THR A 92 -31.78 -35.56 -1.49
N ILE A 93 -32.63 -36.60 -1.42
CA ILE A 93 -34.10 -36.59 -1.59
C ILE A 93 -34.84 -35.53 -0.73
N LEU A 94 -34.25 -35.14 0.40
CA LEU A 94 -34.82 -34.11 1.28
C LEU A 94 -34.81 -32.71 0.64
N MET A 95 -33.77 -32.39 -0.15
CA MET A 95 -33.64 -31.05 -0.75
C MET A 95 -34.60 -30.87 -1.92
N THR A 96 -34.84 -31.93 -2.70
CA THR A 96 -35.84 -31.93 -3.76
C THR A 96 -37.25 -31.76 -3.19
N PHE A 97 -37.55 -32.40 -2.05
CA PHE A 97 -38.82 -32.23 -1.36
C PHE A 97 -39.03 -30.81 -0.82
N ILE A 98 -38.00 -30.18 -0.24
CA ILE A 98 -38.09 -28.79 0.24
C ILE A 98 -38.30 -27.82 -0.92
N MET A 99 -37.61 -28.03 -2.06
CA MET A 99 -37.78 -27.18 -3.24
C MET A 99 -39.16 -27.35 -3.90
N GLN A 100 -39.72 -28.56 -3.93
CA GLN A 100 -41.07 -28.80 -4.46
C GLN A 100 -42.17 -28.08 -3.64
N ASN A 101 -41.95 -27.87 -2.34
CA ASN A 101 -42.85 -27.12 -1.48
C ASN A 101 -42.57 -25.60 -1.47
N ALA A 102 -41.52 -25.13 -2.14
CA ALA A 102 -41.19 -23.71 -2.21
C ALA A 102 -42.12 -22.96 -3.19
N PRO A 103 -42.30 -21.64 -3.04
CA PRO A 103 -43.00 -20.82 -4.03
C PRO A 103 -42.45 -20.97 -5.45
N THR A 104 -43.33 -20.87 -6.45
CA THR A 104 -42.98 -21.04 -7.88
C THR A 104 -41.91 -20.06 -8.38
N SER A 105 -41.76 -18.91 -7.73
CA SER A 105 -40.69 -17.94 -7.99
C SER A 105 -39.30 -18.48 -7.62
N ILE A 106 -39.20 -19.28 -6.56
CA ILE A 106 -37.94 -19.86 -6.06
C ILE A 106 -37.59 -21.14 -6.84
N GLN A 107 -38.61 -21.92 -7.24
CA GLN A 107 -38.41 -23.13 -8.04
C GLN A 107 -37.84 -22.88 -9.44
N LYS A 108 -38.03 -21.68 -9.99
CA LYS A 108 -37.55 -21.29 -11.33
C LYS A 108 -36.10 -20.81 -11.35
N ILE A 109 -35.48 -20.59 -10.18
CA ILE A 109 -34.12 -20.06 -10.08
C ILE A 109 -33.14 -21.18 -10.40
N ASN A 110 -32.33 -20.98 -11.44
CA ASN A 110 -31.28 -21.91 -11.83
C ASN A 110 -29.92 -21.53 -11.20
N GLU A 111 -28.95 -22.45 -11.27
CA GLU A 111 -27.57 -22.20 -10.82
C GLU A 111 -26.95 -20.95 -11.48
N ASN A 112 -27.26 -20.73 -12.76
CA ASN A 112 -26.78 -19.55 -13.50
C ASN A 112 -27.35 -18.25 -12.92
N ASP A 113 -28.61 -18.26 -12.45
CA ASP A 113 -29.25 -17.10 -11.84
C ASP A 113 -28.63 -16.81 -10.46
N LEU A 114 -28.31 -17.85 -9.67
CA LEU A 114 -27.57 -17.68 -8.42
C LEU A 114 -26.18 -17.07 -8.64
N LYS A 115 -25.48 -17.51 -9.69
CA LYS A 115 -24.17 -16.94 -10.08
C LYS A 115 -24.28 -15.47 -10.52
N THR A 116 -25.33 -15.09 -11.24
CA THR A 116 -25.53 -13.69 -11.64
C THR A 116 -25.89 -12.82 -10.44
N TYR A 117 -26.74 -13.29 -9.52
CA TYR A 117 -27.04 -12.57 -8.28
C TYR A 117 -25.80 -12.38 -7.42
N LEU A 118 -24.96 -13.40 -7.27
CA LEU A 118 -23.71 -13.30 -6.53
C LEU A 118 -22.77 -12.26 -7.16
N LYS A 119 -22.62 -12.28 -8.50
CA LYS A 119 -21.83 -11.26 -9.22
C LYS A 119 -22.38 -9.84 -9.01
N ASN A 120 -23.69 -9.67 -9.00
CA ASN A 120 -24.31 -8.38 -8.76
C ASN A 120 -24.05 -7.88 -7.34
N VAL A 121 -24.18 -8.76 -6.33
CA VAL A 121 -23.86 -8.42 -4.93
C VAL A 121 -22.39 -8.06 -4.79
N ASP A 122 -21.48 -8.81 -5.42
CA ASP A 122 -20.04 -8.51 -5.39
C ASP A 122 -19.72 -7.17 -6.09
N SER A 123 -20.41 -6.85 -7.20
CA SER A 123 -20.29 -5.56 -7.90
C SER A 123 -20.77 -4.39 -7.03
N ILE A 124 -21.88 -4.57 -6.32
CA ILE A 124 -22.39 -3.59 -5.34
C ILE A 124 -21.40 -3.44 -4.19
N PHE A 125 -20.80 -4.54 -3.73
CA PHE A 125 -19.78 -4.49 -2.68
C PHE A 125 -18.56 -3.69 -3.14
N GLN A 126 -18.10 -3.89 -4.38
CA GLN A 126 -16.98 -3.15 -4.94
C GLN A 126 -17.29 -1.65 -5.10
N SER A 127 -18.52 -1.29 -5.49
CA SER A 127 -18.90 0.12 -5.65
C SER A 127 -19.01 0.85 -4.31
N ILE A 128 -19.46 0.16 -3.24
CA ILE A 128 -19.67 0.76 -1.92
C ILE A 128 -18.42 0.70 -1.05
N SER A 129 -17.61 -0.35 -1.19
CA SER A 129 -16.31 -0.50 -0.53
C SER A 129 -15.21 0.37 -1.15
N HIS A 130 -15.58 1.39 -1.94
CA HIS A 130 -14.61 2.31 -2.49
C HIS A 130 -13.97 3.08 -1.32
N ARG A 131 -12.69 2.84 -1.05
CA ARG A 131 -11.87 3.53 -0.02
C ARG A 131 -11.98 5.07 -0.08
N GLN A 132 -12.40 5.62 -1.22
CA GLN A 132 -12.71 7.05 -1.35
C GLN A 132 -14.00 7.45 -0.61
N LEU A 133 -15.07 6.64 -0.62
CA LEU A 133 -16.31 6.93 0.11
C LEU A 133 -16.05 6.97 1.62
N ASP A 134 -15.33 5.99 2.17
CA ASP A 134 -14.95 6.00 3.59
C ASP A 134 -14.15 7.24 3.98
N ARG A 135 -13.22 7.67 3.12
CA ARG A 135 -12.45 8.91 3.32
C ARG A 135 -13.33 10.15 3.24
N LEU A 136 -14.29 10.19 2.32
CA LEU A 136 -15.23 11.30 2.16
C LEU A 136 -16.16 11.42 3.36
N PHE A 137 -16.71 10.31 3.85
CA PHE A 137 -17.51 10.31 5.07
C PHE A 137 -16.66 10.72 6.29
N SER A 138 -15.45 10.18 6.41
CA SER A 138 -14.52 10.57 7.48
C SER A 138 -14.14 12.06 7.45
N MET A 139 -14.01 12.65 6.26
CA MET A 139 -13.73 14.07 6.06
C MET A 139 -14.89 14.96 6.52
N ARG A 140 -16.13 14.54 6.28
CA ARG A 140 -17.32 15.26 6.75
C ARG A 140 -17.51 15.11 8.26
N ASP A 141 -17.34 13.90 8.77
CA ASP A 141 -17.69 13.55 10.15
C ASP A 141 -16.64 14.04 11.16
N SER A 142 -15.38 14.25 10.73
CA SER A 142 -14.31 14.66 11.64
C SER A 142 -13.28 15.61 11.02
N TYR A 143 -13.23 16.84 11.54
CA TYR A 143 -12.16 17.81 11.23
C TYR A 143 -10.75 17.26 11.51
N LYS A 144 -10.59 16.43 12.56
CA LYS A 144 -9.31 15.79 12.91
C LYS A 144 -8.81 14.84 11.81
N PHE A 145 -9.70 14.27 11.00
CA PHE A 145 -9.29 13.46 9.85
C PHE A 145 -8.69 14.33 8.75
N VAL A 146 -9.26 15.51 8.52
CA VAL A 146 -8.75 16.50 7.56
C VAL A 146 -7.37 17.00 7.97
N ASP A 147 -7.16 17.31 9.25
CA ASP A 147 -5.84 17.72 9.76
C ASP A 147 -4.77 16.64 9.54
N ARG A 148 -5.12 15.37 9.81
CA ARG A 148 -4.22 14.24 9.55
C ARG A 148 -3.89 14.09 8.05
N LEU A 149 -4.86 14.31 7.17
CA LEU A 149 -4.61 14.31 5.73
C LEU A 149 -3.69 15.45 5.31
N ILE A 150 -3.90 16.66 5.83
CA ILE A 150 -3.04 17.82 5.57
C ILE A 150 -1.60 17.52 6.01
N ASN A 151 -1.41 16.99 7.23
CA ASN A 151 -0.09 16.60 7.73
C ASN A 151 0.57 15.54 6.84
N CYS A 152 -0.18 14.55 6.37
CA CYS A 152 0.34 13.53 5.44
C CYS A 152 0.78 14.14 4.10
N PHE A 153 0.02 15.09 3.55
CA PHE A 153 0.42 15.79 2.33
C PHE A 153 1.66 16.65 2.54
N GLN A 154 1.77 17.33 3.67
CA GLN A 154 2.96 18.11 4.02
C GLN A 154 4.19 17.22 4.15
N GLN A 155 4.08 16.09 4.85
CA GLN A 155 5.16 15.10 4.95
C GLN A 155 5.58 14.57 3.59
N LYS A 156 4.62 14.19 2.73
CA LYS A 156 4.92 13.74 1.36
C LYS A 156 5.64 14.81 0.54
N LYS A 157 5.21 16.07 0.66
CA LYS A 157 5.88 17.19 -0.01
C LYS A 157 7.33 17.33 0.45
N LEU A 158 7.57 17.30 1.77
CA LEU A 158 8.92 17.35 2.34
C LEU A 158 9.78 16.17 1.86
N SER A 159 9.22 14.95 1.80
CA SER A 159 9.93 13.78 1.26
C SER A 159 10.30 13.95 -0.21
N ILE A 160 9.43 14.53 -1.03
CA ILE A 160 9.74 14.82 -2.45
C ILE A 160 10.88 15.83 -2.55
N GLU A 161 10.85 16.90 -1.76
CA GLU A 161 11.90 17.92 -1.76
C GLU A 161 13.25 17.33 -1.31
N ARG A 162 13.25 16.50 -0.26
CA ARG A 162 14.45 15.78 0.20
C ARG A 162 15.00 14.84 -0.88
N ASN A 163 14.13 14.06 -1.53
CA ASN A 163 14.57 13.12 -2.57
C ASN A 163 15.17 13.87 -3.77
N ARG A 164 14.62 15.03 -4.15
CA ARG A 164 15.21 15.88 -5.20
C ARG A 164 16.59 16.41 -4.82
N PHE A 165 16.81 16.73 -3.55
CA PHE A 165 18.14 17.14 -3.08
C PHE A 165 19.13 15.96 -3.15
N GLN A 166 18.71 14.78 -2.69
CA GLN A 166 19.53 13.56 -2.74
C GLN A 166 19.86 13.13 -4.18
N GLU A 167 18.92 13.30 -5.11
CA GLU A 167 19.15 13.04 -6.54
C GLU A 167 20.31 13.87 -7.08
N LYS A 168 20.34 15.18 -6.77
CA LYS A 168 21.43 16.07 -7.19
C LYS A 168 22.76 15.71 -6.56
N GLU A 169 22.76 15.35 -5.27
CA GLU A 169 23.97 14.94 -4.55
C GLU A 169 24.54 13.64 -5.14
N LEU A 170 23.66 12.69 -5.50
CA LEU A 170 24.06 11.45 -6.16
C LEU A 170 24.58 11.69 -7.58
N GLU A 171 23.99 12.61 -8.34
CA GLU A 171 24.47 12.99 -9.67
C GLU A 171 25.88 13.60 -9.60
N GLU A 172 26.10 14.52 -8.67
CA GLU A 172 27.44 15.11 -8.45
C GLU A 172 28.46 14.04 -8.05
N LYS A 173 28.12 13.18 -7.10
CA LYS A 173 28.98 12.07 -6.66
C LYS A 173 29.25 11.06 -7.78
N ALA A 174 28.26 10.75 -8.61
CA ALA A 174 28.45 9.87 -9.75
C ALA A 174 29.42 10.48 -10.77
N SER A 175 29.29 11.79 -11.02
CA SER A 175 30.19 12.51 -11.92
C SER A 175 31.63 12.55 -11.38
N SER A 176 31.82 12.81 -10.08
CA SER A 176 33.15 12.82 -9.46
C SER A 176 33.78 11.44 -9.49
N SER A 177 33.05 10.38 -9.12
CA SER A 177 33.53 9.00 -9.19
C SER A 177 33.90 8.58 -10.62
N LEU A 178 33.14 9.02 -11.63
CA LEU A 178 33.49 8.76 -13.04
C LEU A 178 34.81 9.44 -13.43
N THR A 179 35.02 10.70 -13.01
CA THR A 179 36.29 11.39 -13.28
C THR A 179 37.48 10.75 -12.58
N GLU A 180 37.30 10.30 -11.33
CA GLU A 180 38.33 9.58 -10.59
C GLU A 180 38.67 8.24 -11.25
N GLU A 181 37.64 7.50 -11.72
CA GLU A 181 37.83 6.25 -12.44
C GLU A 181 38.62 6.45 -13.74
N GLN A 182 38.33 7.51 -14.50
CA GLN A 182 39.07 7.86 -15.72
C GLN A 182 40.54 8.15 -15.41
N GLN A 183 40.82 8.97 -14.39
CA GLN A 183 42.20 9.29 -13.98
C GLN A 183 42.96 8.04 -13.50
N LEU A 184 42.29 7.15 -12.76
CA LEU A 184 42.88 5.90 -12.29
C LEU A 184 43.16 4.94 -13.45
N LYS A 185 42.25 4.84 -14.42
CA LYS A 185 42.45 4.04 -15.65
C LYS A 185 43.64 4.53 -16.47
N GLU A 186 43.81 5.84 -16.62
CA GLU A 186 44.97 6.41 -17.32
C GLU A 186 46.30 6.08 -16.61
N LYS A 187 46.36 6.25 -15.29
CA LYS A 187 47.54 5.89 -14.49
C LYS A 187 47.84 4.39 -14.57
N LEU A 188 46.81 3.55 -14.54
CA LEU A 188 46.94 2.11 -14.68
C LEU A 188 47.53 1.72 -16.04
N ASN A 189 47.04 2.32 -17.14
CA ASN A 189 47.58 2.09 -18.48
C ASN A 189 49.05 2.48 -18.60
N LEU A 190 49.45 3.61 -18.01
CA LEU A 190 50.85 4.01 -17.95
C LEU A 190 51.69 2.98 -17.20
N LEU A 191 51.24 2.51 -16.03
CA LEU A 191 51.95 1.50 -15.25
C LEU A 191 52.10 0.17 -16.00
N ILE A 192 51.06 -0.27 -16.72
CA ILE A 192 51.11 -1.46 -17.59
C ILE A 192 52.17 -1.27 -18.68
N SER A 193 52.22 -0.10 -19.32
CA SER A 193 53.21 0.19 -20.36
C SER A 193 54.66 0.16 -19.82
N TYR A 194 54.92 0.76 -18.66
CA TYR A 194 56.23 0.72 -18.01
C TYR A 194 56.61 -0.69 -17.58
N THR A 195 55.65 -1.46 -17.07
CA THR A 195 55.90 -2.85 -16.68
C THR A 195 56.26 -3.71 -17.89
N LYS A 196 55.60 -3.51 -19.04
CA LYS A 196 55.92 -4.18 -20.31
C LYS A 196 57.31 -3.80 -20.81
N GLN A 197 57.68 -2.52 -20.76
CA GLN A 197 59.03 -2.05 -21.12
C GLN A 197 60.11 -2.64 -20.20
N LEU A 198 59.88 -2.61 -18.88
CA LEU A 198 60.81 -3.15 -17.91
C LEU A 198 61.01 -4.67 -18.10
N LYS A 199 59.91 -5.40 -18.36
CA LYS A 199 59.98 -6.84 -18.71
C LYS A 199 60.88 -7.06 -19.93
N GLU A 200 60.75 -6.25 -20.98
CA GLU A 200 61.57 -6.37 -22.18
C GLU A 200 63.05 -6.07 -21.90
N GLN A 201 63.34 -5.02 -21.12
CA GLN A 201 64.71 -4.66 -20.73
C GLN A 201 65.37 -5.76 -19.89
N VAL A 202 64.66 -6.29 -18.90
CA VAL A 202 65.15 -7.39 -18.06
C VAL A 202 65.38 -8.66 -18.89
N ALA A 203 64.46 -8.99 -19.81
CA ALA A 203 64.63 -10.14 -20.71
C ALA A 203 65.88 -10.00 -21.61
N LYS A 204 66.14 -8.79 -22.14
CA LYS A 204 67.35 -8.47 -22.91
C LYS A 204 68.61 -8.64 -22.06
N GLU A 205 68.64 -8.08 -20.85
CA GLU A 205 69.81 -8.18 -19.96
C GLU A 205 70.15 -9.63 -19.59
N ILE A 206 69.14 -10.44 -19.26
CA ILE A 206 69.35 -11.86 -18.93
C ILE A 206 69.85 -12.64 -20.16
N SER A 207 69.30 -12.34 -21.34
CA SER A 207 69.72 -12.98 -22.60
C SER A 207 71.20 -12.74 -22.92
N VAL A 208 71.68 -11.51 -22.75
CA VAL A 208 73.08 -11.13 -23.00
C VAL A 208 74.03 -11.71 -21.94
N LYS A 209 73.70 -11.57 -20.65
CA LYS A 209 74.63 -11.93 -19.57
C LYS A 209 74.65 -13.43 -19.24
N LYS A 210 73.52 -14.13 -19.39
CA LYS A 210 73.35 -15.48 -18.79
C LYS A 210 72.99 -16.57 -19.79
N CYS A 211 72.50 -16.22 -20.98
CA CYS A 211 71.95 -17.19 -21.94
C CYS A 211 72.48 -17.07 -23.38
N GLN A 212 73.68 -16.51 -23.59
CA GLN A 212 74.39 -16.53 -24.87
C GLN A 212 73.51 -16.08 -26.06
N ASN A 213 72.79 -14.94 -25.93
CA ASN A 213 71.91 -14.38 -26.97
C ASN A 213 70.70 -15.24 -27.39
N ARG A 214 70.26 -16.20 -26.57
CA ARG A 214 69.01 -16.92 -26.80
C ARG A 214 67.80 -16.08 -26.36
N ARG A 215 66.67 -16.14 -27.09
CA ARG A 215 65.43 -15.42 -26.73
C ARG A 215 64.84 -15.99 -25.45
N ILE A 216 64.52 -15.12 -24.50
CA ILE A 216 63.91 -15.49 -23.20
C ILE A 216 62.57 -14.78 -23.08
N ASN A 217 61.53 -15.53 -22.71
CA ASN A 217 60.23 -14.97 -22.37
C ASN A 217 60.01 -15.11 -20.86
N ILE A 218 59.80 -13.98 -20.17
CA ILE A 218 59.50 -13.98 -18.74
C ILE A 218 58.01 -14.34 -18.56
N MET A 219 57.74 -15.38 -17.77
CA MET A 219 56.39 -15.89 -17.48
C MET A 219 55.93 -15.51 -16.07
N GLY A 220 54.63 -15.26 -15.88
CA GLY A 220 54.02 -14.93 -14.58
C GLY A 220 52.76 -14.06 -14.71
N GLU A 221 52.25 -13.55 -13.58
CA GLU A 221 51.06 -12.66 -13.51
C GLU A 221 51.22 -11.37 -14.34
N ILE A 222 52.45 -10.94 -14.59
CA ILE A 222 52.76 -9.80 -15.49
C ILE A 222 52.26 -10.04 -16.93
N ASN A 223 52.04 -11.29 -17.34
CA ASN A 223 51.52 -11.61 -18.68
C ASN A 223 50.00 -11.50 -18.79
N THR A 224 49.29 -11.42 -17.67
CA THR A 224 47.84 -11.25 -17.61
C THR A 224 47.43 -9.77 -17.48
N LEU A 225 48.40 -8.83 -17.48
CA LEU A 225 48.23 -7.38 -17.37
C LEU A 225 48.15 -6.64 -18.72
#